data_AF-V3Z8E4-F1
#
_entry.id   AF-V3Z8E4-F1
#
_cell.length_a   1.000
_cell.length_b   1.000
_cell.length_c   1.000
_cell.angle_alpha   90.00
_cell.angle_beta   90.00
_cell.angle_gamma   90.00
#
_symmetry.space_group_name_H-M   'P 1'
#
loop_
_entity.id
_entity.type
_entity.pdbx_description
1 polymer ?
#
loop_
_entity_poly.entity_id
_entity_poly.type
_entity_poly.pdbx_seq_one_letter_code
_entity_poly.pdbx_strand_id
1 'polypeptide(L)'
;FRFTVNSDNGQISNLVALDFESQSQYLLAVLAVDSGTYPRTATATVTINVQDINDNIPVFVQTFFEGSVPENEAIGTSVLTVTAVDADSTPTIDYIIQETNVPFRIDNTGRIFTTQVLDFELRQSLQFTVTTQQGRNSLNTQYRAGVRITVTNVNDAAPSLTINPAVINIPENQALGELPAFASATDQDPQNDFNRISYRMIYGDVSVFNLDSTTGRITTNTNFNTNGKAKYSVTVMAFDNGIPSLTDTSEVNVLLSRNFFSPVFEPVRYTPTISEITQVGNVIERVNATDRDTTVSVTTIHYEKTMIQNID
;
A
#
# COMPACT_ATOMS: atom_id res chain seq x y z
N PHE A 1 -56.23 -37.44 2.90
CA PHE A 1 -55.80 -38.31 4.01
C PHE A 1 -54.49 -38.98 3.60
N ARG A 2 -53.42 -38.86 4.40
CA ARG A 2 -52.09 -39.41 4.04
C ARG A 2 -51.87 -40.85 4.51
N PHE A 3 -52.70 -41.34 5.42
CA PHE A 3 -52.63 -42.68 6.00
C PHE A 3 -53.99 -43.37 5.91
N THR A 4 -53.96 -44.70 5.90
CA THR A 4 -55.14 -45.57 6.05
C THR A 4 -54.91 -46.57 7.18
N VAL A 5 -55.99 -47.05 7.80
CA VAL A 5 -55.97 -48.09 8.83
C VAL A 5 -56.82 -49.26 8.34
N ASN A 6 -56.25 -50.45 8.28
CA ASN A 6 -56.99 -51.66 7.95
C ASN A 6 -57.95 -52.00 9.10
N SER A 7 -59.25 -52.16 8.79
CA SER A 7 -60.31 -52.38 9.78
C SER A 7 -60.22 -53.71 10.52
N ASP A 8 -59.61 -54.72 9.90
CA ASP A 8 -59.66 -56.10 10.38
C ASP A 8 -58.45 -56.43 11.27
N ASN A 9 -57.31 -55.80 11.03
CA ASN A 9 -56.06 -56.07 11.75
C ASN A 9 -55.38 -54.82 12.36
N GLY A 10 -55.92 -53.62 12.15
CA GLY A 10 -55.36 -52.36 12.68
C GLY A 10 -54.08 -51.88 12.01
N GLN A 11 -53.62 -52.50 10.90
CA GLN A 11 -52.41 -52.10 10.19
C GLN A 11 -52.57 -50.69 9.60
N ILE A 12 -51.64 -49.80 9.96
CA ILE A 12 -51.54 -48.45 9.39
C ILE A 12 -50.63 -48.49 8.17
N SER A 13 -51.06 -47.91 7.05
CA SER A 13 -50.25 -47.79 5.82
C SER A 13 -50.30 -46.35 5.29
N ASN A 14 -49.22 -45.87 4.67
CA ASN A 14 -49.22 -44.59 3.98
C ASN A 14 -49.90 -44.71 2.62
N LEU A 15 -50.68 -43.70 2.24
CA LEU A 15 -51.35 -43.60 0.94
C LEU A 15 -50.56 -42.77 -0.07
N VAL A 16 -49.62 -41.97 0.41
CA VAL A 16 -48.75 -41.09 -0.38
C VAL A 16 -47.32 -41.20 0.13
N ALA A 17 -46.35 -40.79 -0.71
CA ALA A 17 -45.00 -40.55 -0.25
C ALA A 17 -45.00 -39.49 0.87
N LEU A 18 -44.24 -39.74 1.91
CA LEU A 18 -44.00 -38.80 2.99
C LEU A 18 -42.71 -38.05 2.68
N ASP A 19 -42.67 -36.78 3.07
CA ASP A 19 -41.59 -35.85 2.79
C ASP A 19 -41.32 -35.08 4.08
N PHE A 20 -40.09 -35.13 4.57
CA PHE A 20 -39.74 -34.58 5.89
C PHE A 20 -39.85 -33.05 5.87
N GLU A 21 -39.35 -32.44 4.80
CA GLU A 21 -39.32 -31.00 4.53
C GLU A 21 -40.74 -30.42 4.47
N SER A 22 -41.69 -31.19 3.94
CA SER A 22 -43.11 -30.85 3.97
C SER A 22 -43.72 -30.98 5.37
N GLN A 23 -43.52 -32.11 6.04
CA GLN A 23 -44.09 -32.38 7.36
C GLN A 23 -43.38 -33.55 8.08
N SER A 24 -42.65 -33.24 9.14
CA SER A 24 -41.85 -34.19 9.92
C SER A 24 -42.62 -35.03 10.94
N GLN A 25 -43.87 -34.66 11.27
CA GLN A 25 -44.66 -35.38 12.26
C GLN A 25 -46.16 -35.40 11.94
N TYR A 26 -46.78 -36.56 12.19
CA TYR A 26 -48.23 -36.76 12.11
C TYR A 26 -48.79 -37.33 13.41
N LEU A 27 -49.95 -36.81 13.82
CA LEU A 27 -50.72 -37.32 14.95
C LEU A 27 -52.02 -37.93 14.41
N LEU A 28 -52.22 -39.23 14.63
CA LEU A 28 -53.40 -39.97 14.24
C LEU A 28 -54.19 -40.39 15.48
N ALA A 29 -55.49 -40.12 15.51
CA ALA A 29 -56.39 -40.73 16.47
C ALA A 29 -57.02 -41.98 15.84
N VAL A 30 -56.72 -43.15 16.39
CA VAL A 30 -57.23 -44.45 15.91
C VAL A 30 -58.32 -44.91 16.86
N LEU A 31 -59.53 -45.06 16.34
CA LEU A 31 -60.71 -45.53 17.07
C LEU A 31 -60.90 -47.04 16.84
N ALA A 32 -60.91 -47.81 17.92
CA ALA A 32 -61.37 -49.20 17.91
C ALA A 32 -62.83 -49.26 18.38
N VAL A 33 -63.66 -50.05 17.70
CA VAL A 33 -65.09 -50.24 17.99
C VAL A 33 -65.39 -51.73 18.03
N ASP A 34 -65.98 -52.22 19.11
CA ASP A 34 -66.41 -53.62 19.19
C ASP A 34 -67.71 -53.88 18.40
N SER A 35 -68.00 -55.15 18.09
CA SER A 35 -69.18 -55.54 17.31
C SER A 35 -70.42 -55.84 18.18
N GLY A 36 -70.50 -55.29 19.40
CA GLY A 36 -71.62 -55.53 20.30
C GLY A 36 -72.92 -54.86 19.85
N THR A 37 -74.07 -55.33 20.35
CA THR A 37 -75.38 -54.69 20.12
C THR A 37 -75.42 -53.25 20.64
N TYR A 38 -74.60 -52.95 21.66
CA TYR A 38 -74.28 -51.60 22.13
C TYR A 38 -72.75 -51.40 22.01
N PRO A 39 -72.26 -50.90 20.87
CA PRO A 39 -70.82 -50.83 20.61
C PRO A 39 -70.09 -49.98 21.65
N ARG A 40 -68.97 -50.49 22.17
CA ARG A 40 -68.03 -49.71 22.97
C ARG A 40 -66.82 -49.31 22.15
N THR A 41 -66.21 -48.19 22.53
CA THR A 41 -65.08 -47.62 21.80
C THR A 41 -63.89 -47.32 22.69
N ALA A 42 -62.71 -47.38 22.09
CA ALA A 42 -61.46 -46.90 22.68
C ALA A 42 -60.66 -46.15 21.61
N THR A 43 -60.03 -45.05 21.98
CA THR A 43 -59.20 -44.25 21.07
C THR A 43 -57.75 -44.27 21.54
N ALA A 44 -56.83 -44.53 20.62
CA ALA A 44 -55.40 -44.38 20.83
C ALA A 44 -54.83 -43.27 19.94
N THR A 45 -53.85 -42.53 20.43
CA THR A 45 -53.09 -41.56 19.62
C THR A 45 -51.80 -42.20 19.14
N VAL A 46 -51.59 -42.24 17.82
CA VAL A 46 -50.36 -42.72 17.19
C VAL A 46 -49.58 -41.50 16.69
N THR A 47 -48.35 -41.36 17.14
CA THR A 47 -47.41 -40.34 16.64
C THR A 47 -46.48 -40.99 15.62
N ILE A 48 -46.50 -40.49 14.39
CA ILE A 48 -45.61 -40.93 13.32
C ILE A 48 -44.57 -39.83 13.11
N ASN A 49 -43.30 -40.13 13.40
CA ASN A 49 -42.18 -39.25 13.10
C ASN A 49 -41.57 -39.68 11.76
N VAL A 50 -41.48 -38.75 10.81
CA VAL A 50 -40.77 -38.96 9.55
C VAL A 50 -39.29 -38.79 9.84
N GLN A 51 -38.46 -39.71 9.36
CA GLN A 51 -37.01 -39.57 9.44
C GLN A 51 -36.53 -38.81 8.21
N ASP A 52 -35.75 -37.77 8.46
CA ASP A 52 -35.10 -37.00 7.41
C ASP A 52 -34.05 -37.84 6.68
N ILE A 53 -33.94 -37.65 5.36
CA ILE A 53 -32.92 -38.22 4.49
C ILE A 53 -32.35 -37.08 3.64
N ASN A 54 -31.06 -37.14 3.31
CA ASN A 54 -30.45 -36.13 2.45
C ASN A 54 -30.91 -36.34 0.99
N ASP A 55 -32.01 -35.70 0.62
CA ASP A 55 -32.59 -35.73 -0.73
C ASP A 55 -32.69 -34.34 -1.38
N ASN A 56 -32.32 -33.29 -0.65
CA ASN A 56 -32.20 -31.95 -1.20
C ASN A 56 -30.78 -31.70 -1.73
N ILE A 57 -30.71 -30.86 -2.76
CA ILE A 57 -29.44 -30.40 -3.34
C ILE A 57 -29.24 -28.97 -2.86
N PRO A 58 -28.05 -28.60 -2.34
CA PRO A 58 -27.85 -27.26 -1.83
C PRO A 58 -27.92 -26.22 -2.95
N VAL A 59 -28.63 -25.13 -2.67
CA VAL A 59 -28.92 -24.02 -3.58
C VAL A 59 -28.17 -22.77 -3.14
N PHE A 60 -27.47 -22.10 -4.08
CA PHE A 60 -26.79 -20.84 -3.75
C PHE A 60 -27.80 -19.73 -3.45
N VAL A 61 -27.51 -18.93 -2.42
CA VAL A 61 -28.36 -17.78 -2.03
C VAL A 61 -28.30 -16.64 -3.05
N GLN A 62 -27.26 -16.62 -3.88
CA GLN A 62 -27.02 -15.66 -4.95
C GLN A 62 -26.47 -16.39 -6.18
N THR A 63 -26.83 -15.94 -7.37
CA THR A 63 -26.27 -16.48 -8.63
C THR A 63 -24.88 -15.91 -8.93
N PHE A 64 -24.47 -14.85 -8.23
CA PHE A 64 -23.19 -14.18 -8.45
C PHE A 64 -22.64 -13.57 -7.15
N PHE A 65 -21.35 -13.73 -6.91
CA PHE A 65 -20.64 -13.15 -5.78
C PHE A 65 -19.43 -12.35 -6.27
N GLU A 66 -19.17 -11.21 -5.65
CA GLU A 66 -18.00 -10.38 -5.94
C GLU A 66 -17.15 -10.18 -4.68
N GLY A 67 -15.84 -10.22 -4.85
CA GLY A 67 -14.88 -9.90 -3.80
C GLY A 67 -13.64 -9.24 -4.38
N SER A 68 -12.77 -8.75 -3.51
CA SER A 68 -11.50 -8.15 -3.90
C SER A 68 -10.38 -8.61 -2.97
N VAL A 69 -9.16 -8.65 -3.50
CA VAL A 69 -7.96 -9.04 -2.74
C VAL A 69 -6.76 -8.20 -3.22
N PRO A 70 -5.95 -7.64 -2.31
CA PRO A 70 -4.67 -7.03 -2.67
C PRO A 70 -3.72 -8.05 -3.32
N GLU A 71 -2.94 -7.61 -4.31
CA GLU A 71 -2.07 -8.52 -5.06
C GLU A 71 -0.98 -9.18 -4.21
N ASN A 72 -0.44 -8.44 -3.24
CA ASN A 72 0.65 -8.84 -2.36
C ASN A 72 0.21 -9.70 -1.17
N GLU A 73 -1.06 -10.12 -1.14
CA GLU A 73 -1.57 -11.01 -0.11
C GLU A 73 -0.89 -12.37 -0.13
N ALA A 74 -0.68 -12.93 1.06
CA ALA A 74 -0.02 -14.21 1.22
C ALA A 74 -0.87 -15.36 0.65
N ILE A 75 -0.19 -16.47 0.34
CA ILE A 75 -0.86 -17.72 -0.04
C ILE A 75 -1.73 -18.19 1.13
N GLY A 76 -3.00 -18.46 0.85
CA GLY A 76 -3.96 -18.88 1.86
C GLY A 76 -4.74 -17.76 2.51
N THR A 77 -4.63 -16.52 2.04
CA THR A 77 -5.53 -15.41 2.42
C THR A 77 -6.97 -15.74 2.02
N SER A 78 -7.91 -15.52 2.94
CA SER A 78 -9.36 -15.65 2.70
C SER A 78 -9.87 -14.43 1.96
N VAL A 79 -10.49 -14.62 0.80
CA VAL A 79 -10.90 -13.52 -0.10
C VAL A 79 -12.40 -13.25 -0.03
N LEU A 80 -13.19 -14.31 -0.10
CA LEU A 80 -14.64 -14.23 -0.26
C LEU A 80 -15.29 -15.48 0.34
N THR A 81 -16.51 -15.36 0.82
CA THR A 81 -17.32 -16.51 1.24
C THR A 81 -18.55 -16.59 0.35
N VAL A 82 -18.74 -17.73 -0.30
CA VAL A 82 -19.99 -18.05 -1.00
C VAL A 82 -20.90 -18.87 -0.09
N THR A 83 -22.20 -18.76 -0.30
CA THR A 83 -23.18 -19.43 0.57
C THR A 83 -24.22 -20.17 -0.26
N ALA A 84 -24.39 -21.45 0.05
CA ALA A 84 -25.52 -22.26 -0.36
C ALA A 84 -26.32 -22.71 0.88
N VAL A 85 -27.61 -22.89 0.68
CA VAL A 85 -28.57 -23.39 1.67
C VAL A 85 -29.14 -24.71 1.18
N ASP A 86 -29.37 -25.60 2.12
CA ASP A 86 -29.96 -26.90 1.88
C ASP A 86 -31.12 -27.08 2.86
N ALA A 87 -32.19 -27.74 2.41
CA ALA A 87 -33.42 -27.87 3.18
C ALA A 87 -33.35 -29.01 4.20
N ASP A 88 -32.42 -29.96 4.02
CA ASP A 88 -32.22 -31.08 4.95
C ASP A 88 -31.81 -30.57 6.35
N SER A 89 -32.14 -31.32 7.40
CA SER A 89 -31.86 -30.92 8.79
C SER A 89 -30.37 -30.99 9.18
N THR A 90 -29.59 -31.86 8.52
CA THR A 90 -28.14 -31.98 8.70
C THR A 90 -27.43 -31.99 7.35
N PRO A 91 -27.39 -30.85 6.65
CA PRO A 91 -26.88 -30.82 5.29
C PRO A 91 -25.36 -30.89 5.27
N THR A 92 -24.82 -31.58 4.28
CA THR A 92 -23.38 -31.63 4.01
C THR A 92 -23.13 -30.98 2.65
N ILE A 93 -22.50 -29.80 2.66
CA ILE A 93 -22.25 -29.03 1.44
C ILE A 93 -20.78 -29.08 1.07
N ASP A 94 -20.48 -29.75 -0.04
CA ASP A 94 -19.14 -29.81 -0.61
C ASP A 94 -19.03 -28.83 -1.78
N TYR A 95 -18.35 -27.70 -1.56
CA TYR A 95 -18.12 -26.68 -2.58
C TYR A 95 -16.94 -27.04 -3.50
N ILE A 96 -17.07 -26.70 -4.78
CA ILE A 96 -16.09 -27.00 -5.83
C ILE A 96 -15.99 -25.82 -6.79
N ILE A 97 -14.77 -25.36 -7.06
CA ILE A 97 -14.47 -24.46 -8.18
C ILE A 97 -14.38 -25.31 -9.45
N GLN A 98 -15.12 -24.94 -10.50
CA GLN A 98 -15.18 -25.75 -11.73
C GLN A 98 -13.92 -25.66 -12.57
N GLU A 99 -13.32 -24.48 -12.62
CA GLU A 99 -12.13 -24.18 -13.38
C GLU A 99 -10.87 -24.67 -12.66
N THR A 100 -9.98 -25.38 -13.37
CA THR A 100 -8.74 -25.93 -12.79
C THR A 100 -7.57 -24.95 -12.81
N ASN A 101 -7.65 -23.92 -13.65
CA ASN A 101 -6.55 -22.97 -13.90
C ASN A 101 -6.85 -21.59 -13.28
N VAL A 102 -7.43 -21.60 -12.08
CA VAL A 102 -7.64 -20.37 -11.30
C VAL A 102 -6.83 -20.44 -10.01
N PRO A 103 -6.23 -19.32 -9.57
CA PRO A 103 -5.32 -19.29 -8.43
C PRO A 103 -6.06 -19.33 -7.08
N PHE A 104 -7.19 -20.04 -7.00
CA PHE A 104 -8.04 -20.09 -5.82
C PHE A 104 -8.43 -21.52 -5.46
N ARG A 105 -8.62 -21.76 -4.17
CA ARG A 105 -9.26 -22.97 -3.62
C ARG A 105 -10.48 -22.56 -2.79
N ILE A 106 -11.40 -23.50 -2.59
CA ILE A 106 -12.58 -23.30 -1.73
C ILE A 106 -12.61 -24.40 -0.66
N ASP A 107 -13.01 -24.06 0.57
CA ASP A 107 -13.26 -25.03 1.63
C ASP A 107 -14.75 -25.43 1.72
N ASN A 108 -15.06 -26.40 2.57
CA ASN A 108 -16.43 -26.88 2.81
C ASN A 108 -17.35 -25.85 3.51
N THR A 109 -16.80 -24.73 4.00
CA THR A 109 -17.59 -23.61 4.55
C THR A 109 -17.94 -22.57 3.48
N GLY A 110 -17.47 -22.76 2.25
CA GLY A 110 -17.66 -21.83 1.15
C GLY A 110 -16.65 -20.68 1.12
N ARG A 111 -15.60 -20.72 1.96
CA ARG A 111 -14.54 -19.70 1.96
C ARG A 111 -13.56 -19.98 0.83
N ILE A 112 -13.28 -18.94 0.06
CA ILE A 112 -12.35 -18.95 -1.07
C ILE A 112 -11.01 -18.37 -0.61
N PHE A 113 -9.93 -19.08 -0.90
CA PHE A 113 -8.57 -18.72 -0.51
C PHE A 113 -7.64 -18.64 -1.70
N THR A 114 -6.66 -17.74 -1.64
CA THR A 114 -5.55 -17.67 -2.60
C THR A 114 -4.69 -18.95 -2.54
N THR A 115 -4.16 -19.37 -3.68
CA THR A 115 -3.21 -20.51 -3.81
C THR A 115 -1.83 -20.08 -4.26
N GLN A 116 -1.69 -18.83 -4.70
CA GLN A 116 -0.47 -18.15 -5.08
C GLN A 116 -0.61 -16.66 -4.74
N VAL A 117 0.52 -15.94 -4.70
CA VAL A 117 0.53 -14.48 -4.70
C VAL A 117 -0.03 -14.01 -6.05
N LEU A 118 -0.84 -12.96 -6.03
CA LEU A 118 -1.47 -12.41 -7.23
C LEU A 118 -0.61 -11.23 -7.73
N ASP A 119 -0.89 -10.80 -8.95
CA ASP A 119 -0.12 -9.78 -9.64
C ASP A 119 -1.12 -8.92 -10.42
N PHE A 120 -1.28 -7.67 -9.99
CA PHE A 120 -2.24 -6.73 -10.54
C PHE A 120 -1.89 -6.37 -11.98
N GLU A 121 -0.61 -6.11 -12.27
CA GLU A 121 -0.08 -5.82 -13.61
C GLU A 121 -0.34 -6.96 -14.58
N LEU A 122 -0.24 -8.21 -14.10
CA LEU A 122 -0.53 -9.39 -14.91
C LEU A 122 -2.03 -9.58 -15.12
N ARG A 123 -2.85 -9.50 -14.06
CA ARG A 123 -4.29 -9.80 -14.14
C ARG A 123 -5.13 -9.16 -13.03
N GLN A 124 -5.85 -8.10 -13.41
CA GLN A 124 -6.70 -7.30 -12.52
C GLN A 124 -8.03 -7.96 -12.12
N SER A 125 -8.50 -8.98 -12.85
CA SER A 125 -9.77 -9.66 -12.55
C SER A 125 -9.80 -11.12 -12.97
N LEU A 126 -10.35 -11.95 -12.09
CA LEU A 126 -10.54 -13.38 -12.26
C LEU A 126 -12.02 -13.71 -12.07
N GLN A 127 -12.58 -14.48 -13.02
CA GLN A 127 -13.96 -14.94 -12.99
C GLN A 127 -13.98 -16.45 -13.13
N PHE A 128 -14.77 -17.11 -12.29
CA PHE A 128 -14.91 -18.56 -12.25
C PHE A 128 -16.27 -18.96 -11.68
N THR A 129 -16.60 -20.24 -11.77
CA THR A 129 -17.87 -20.80 -11.32
C THR A 129 -17.65 -21.70 -10.11
N VAL A 130 -18.45 -21.51 -9.08
CA VAL A 130 -18.53 -22.43 -7.94
C VAL A 130 -19.81 -23.26 -8.04
N THR A 131 -19.70 -24.55 -7.76
CA THR A 131 -20.81 -25.50 -7.65
C THR A 131 -20.73 -26.31 -6.38
N THR A 132 -21.83 -26.91 -5.97
CA THR A 132 -21.80 -27.98 -4.97
C THR A 132 -21.54 -29.33 -5.65
N GLN A 133 -21.00 -30.31 -4.92
CA GLN A 133 -20.71 -31.64 -5.46
C GLN A 133 -21.95 -32.31 -6.06
N GLN A 134 -23.10 -32.23 -5.38
CA GLN A 134 -24.39 -32.74 -5.87
C GLN A 134 -24.90 -31.93 -7.08
N GLY A 135 -24.67 -30.61 -7.08
CA GLY A 135 -25.07 -29.71 -8.16
C GLY A 135 -24.18 -29.71 -9.41
N ARG A 136 -23.01 -30.35 -9.36
CA ARG A 136 -21.93 -30.21 -10.37
C ARG A 136 -22.35 -30.52 -11.81
N ASN A 137 -23.24 -31.50 -12.01
CA ASN A 137 -23.70 -31.93 -13.33
C ASN A 137 -25.02 -31.27 -13.76
N SER A 138 -25.64 -30.47 -12.90
CA SER A 138 -26.91 -29.80 -13.21
C SER A 138 -26.67 -28.52 -14.00
N LEU A 139 -27.43 -28.29 -15.07
CA LEU A 139 -27.40 -27.02 -15.80
C LEU A 139 -28.27 -25.93 -15.15
N ASN A 140 -28.99 -26.27 -14.08
CA ASN A 140 -29.81 -25.32 -13.35
C ASN A 140 -28.91 -24.31 -12.61
N THR A 141 -29.17 -23.03 -12.84
CA THR A 141 -28.40 -21.90 -12.32
C THR A 141 -28.49 -21.75 -10.81
N GLN A 142 -29.47 -22.38 -10.15
CA GLN A 142 -29.57 -22.34 -8.68
C GLN A 142 -28.48 -23.18 -7.98
N TYR A 143 -27.87 -24.13 -8.68
CA TYR A 143 -26.80 -25.00 -8.17
C TYR A 143 -25.39 -24.53 -8.56
N ARG A 144 -25.29 -23.34 -9.17
CA ARG A 144 -24.04 -22.74 -9.61
C ARG A 144 -24.03 -21.27 -9.25
N ALA A 145 -22.87 -20.75 -8.88
CA ALA A 145 -22.68 -19.32 -8.67
C ALA A 145 -21.45 -18.85 -9.45
N GLY A 146 -21.61 -17.76 -10.19
CA GLY A 146 -20.46 -17.04 -10.73
C GLY A 146 -19.75 -16.29 -9.61
N VAL A 147 -18.43 -16.24 -9.68
CA VAL A 147 -17.59 -15.51 -8.74
C VAL A 147 -16.67 -14.60 -9.54
N ARG A 148 -16.59 -13.34 -9.14
CA ARG A 148 -15.56 -12.40 -9.60
C ARG A 148 -14.69 -11.98 -8.43
N ILE A 149 -13.40 -12.17 -8.58
CA ILE A 149 -12.39 -11.61 -7.67
C ILE A 149 -11.62 -10.54 -8.43
N THR A 150 -11.68 -9.31 -7.93
CA THR A 150 -10.88 -8.19 -8.42
C THR A 150 -9.57 -8.15 -7.64
N VAL A 151 -8.45 -8.12 -8.35
CA VAL A 151 -7.14 -7.87 -7.74
C VAL A 151 -7.00 -6.37 -7.59
N THR A 152 -6.68 -5.90 -6.39
CA THR A 152 -6.43 -4.48 -6.14
C THR A 152 -4.95 -4.22 -6.12
N ASN A 153 -4.54 -3.20 -6.89
CA ASN A 153 -3.16 -2.72 -6.93
C ASN A 153 -2.69 -2.30 -5.54
N VAL A 154 -1.43 -2.52 -5.22
CA VAL A 154 -0.79 -2.06 -3.99
C VAL A 154 0.46 -1.26 -4.32
N ASN A 155 0.67 -0.16 -3.59
CA ASN A 155 1.90 0.60 -3.64
C ASN A 155 3.07 -0.25 -3.13
N ASP A 156 3.89 -0.78 -4.04
CA ASP A 156 4.93 -1.75 -3.74
C ASP A 156 6.35 -1.28 -4.12
N ALA A 157 6.48 -0.13 -4.79
CA ALA A 157 7.74 0.55 -5.01
C ALA A 157 7.85 1.79 -4.13
N ALA A 158 9.05 2.00 -3.55
CA ALA A 158 9.36 3.23 -2.84
C ALA A 158 10.02 4.23 -3.79
N PRO A 159 9.83 5.55 -3.60
CA PRO A 159 10.56 6.56 -4.36
C PRO A 159 12.07 6.38 -4.17
N SER A 160 12.85 6.49 -5.24
CA SER A 160 14.32 6.49 -5.18
C SER A 160 14.83 7.93 -5.16
N LEU A 161 15.30 8.43 -4.02
CA LEU A 161 15.70 9.82 -3.83
C LEU A 161 17.19 10.05 -4.13
N THR A 162 17.45 11.11 -4.89
CA THR A 162 18.79 11.65 -5.16
C THR A 162 18.85 13.13 -4.78
N ILE A 163 19.99 13.57 -4.26
CA ILE A 163 20.24 14.99 -3.99
C ILE A 163 21.47 15.41 -4.77
N ASN A 164 21.33 16.48 -5.56
CA ASN A 164 22.41 17.01 -6.37
C ASN A 164 22.60 18.52 -6.16
N PRO A 165 23.78 18.95 -5.69
CA PRO A 165 24.82 18.17 -5.04
C PRO A 165 24.42 17.72 -3.62
N ALA A 166 24.87 16.54 -3.19
CA ALA A 166 24.69 16.08 -1.80
C ALA A 166 25.59 16.81 -0.80
N VAL A 167 26.76 17.29 -1.25
CA VAL A 167 27.68 18.11 -0.47
C VAL A 167 27.93 19.41 -1.22
N ILE A 168 27.71 20.55 -0.56
CA ILE A 168 27.85 21.87 -1.15
C ILE A 168 28.75 22.73 -0.27
N ASN A 169 29.70 23.42 -0.91
CA ASN A 169 30.46 24.49 -0.29
C ASN A 169 29.86 25.83 -0.71
N ILE A 170 29.40 26.64 0.25
CA ILE A 170 28.93 28.02 0.01
C ILE A 170 29.74 29.01 0.86
N PRO A 171 29.91 30.26 0.41
CA PRO A 171 30.48 31.29 1.27
C PRO A 171 29.48 31.67 2.39
N GLU A 172 29.99 32.16 3.52
CA GLU A 172 29.13 32.56 4.64
C GLU A 172 28.15 33.71 4.34
N ASN A 173 28.47 34.54 3.33
CA ASN A 173 27.61 35.62 2.86
C ASN A 173 26.59 35.18 1.79
N GLN A 174 26.33 33.87 1.67
CA GLN A 174 25.32 33.34 0.75
C GLN A 174 23.97 34.07 0.90
N ALA A 175 23.41 34.51 -0.22
CA ALA A 175 22.14 35.25 -0.24
C ALA A 175 20.97 34.36 0.22
N LEU A 176 20.01 34.97 0.94
CA LEU A 176 18.77 34.30 1.32
C LEU A 176 17.99 33.86 0.07
N GLY A 177 17.38 32.67 0.13
CA GLY A 177 16.66 32.09 -1.00
C GLY A 177 17.52 31.41 -2.07
N GLU A 178 18.85 31.44 -1.97
CA GLU A 178 19.75 30.88 -2.99
C GLU A 178 20.55 29.69 -2.45
N LEU A 179 20.35 28.50 -3.02
CA LEU A 179 21.20 27.33 -2.79
C LEU A 179 21.16 26.44 -4.04
N PRO A 180 22.29 26.03 -4.63
CA PRO A 180 22.30 25.17 -5.81
C PRO A 180 22.08 23.70 -5.43
N ALA A 181 21.05 23.39 -4.63
CA ALA A 181 20.74 22.05 -4.13
C ALA A 181 19.32 21.65 -4.51
N PHE A 182 19.16 20.47 -5.11
CA PHE A 182 17.87 19.94 -5.50
C PHE A 182 17.74 18.48 -5.08
N ALA A 183 16.60 18.16 -4.47
CA ALA A 183 16.12 16.80 -4.30
C ALA A 183 15.34 16.39 -5.55
N SER A 184 15.61 15.19 -6.05
CA SER A 184 14.86 14.58 -7.15
C SER A 184 14.70 13.10 -6.87
N ALA A 185 13.47 12.61 -6.93
CA ALA A 185 13.16 11.22 -6.79
C ALA A 185 12.35 10.68 -7.97
N THR A 186 12.42 9.38 -8.16
CA THR A 186 11.66 8.63 -9.17
C THR A 186 11.01 7.42 -8.53
N ASP A 187 9.79 7.09 -8.93
CA ASP A 187 9.06 5.92 -8.44
C ASP A 187 8.74 4.98 -9.61
N GLN A 188 8.76 3.66 -9.37
CA GLN A 188 8.56 2.64 -10.40
C GLN A 188 7.12 2.15 -10.50
N ASP A 189 6.24 2.58 -9.60
CA ASP A 189 4.82 2.23 -9.67
C ASP A 189 4.17 2.69 -10.99
N PRO A 190 3.46 1.80 -11.72
CA PRO A 190 2.89 2.13 -13.03
C PRO A 190 1.68 3.08 -12.94
N GLN A 191 1.07 3.22 -11.76
CA GLN A 191 -0.13 4.03 -11.53
C GLN A 191 0.20 5.42 -10.98
N ASN A 192 -0.43 6.45 -11.55
CA ASN A 192 -0.13 7.86 -11.26
C ASN A 192 -0.33 8.28 -9.79
N ASP A 193 -1.14 7.56 -9.03
CA ASP A 193 -1.39 7.90 -7.61
C ASP A 193 -0.31 7.31 -6.68
N PHE A 194 0.37 6.24 -7.11
CA PHE A 194 1.44 5.58 -6.35
C PHE A 194 2.83 6.10 -6.72
N ASN A 195 2.99 6.72 -7.90
CA ASN A 195 4.28 7.31 -8.31
C ASN A 195 4.37 8.84 -8.14
N ARG A 196 3.33 9.49 -7.59
CA ARG A 196 3.35 10.94 -7.37
C ARG A 196 4.12 11.28 -6.11
N ILE A 197 5.28 11.90 -6.31
CA ILE A 197 6.23 12.20 -5.24
C ILE A 197 5.99 13.58 -4.62
N SER A 198 6.17 13.67 -3.31
CA SER A 198 6.32 14.90 -2.54
C SER A 198 7.56 14.83 -1.64
N TYR A 199 8.06 16.00 -1.25
CA TYR A 199 9.27 16.11 -0.42
C TYR A 199 8.99 16.80 0.91
N ARG A 200 9.71 16.40 1.96
CA ARG A 200 9.74 17.09 3.26
C ARG A 200 11.10 16.99 3.94
N MET A 201 11.45 17.98 4.75
CA MET A 201 12.63 17.92 5.63
C MET A 201 12.23 17.32 6.97
N ILE A 202 12.96 16.31 7.45
CA ILE A 202 12.56 15.54 8.64
C ILE A 202 13.54 15.62 9.82
N TYR A 203 14.84 15.82 9.56
CA TYR A 203 15.88 15.87 10.59
C TYR A 203 16.97 16.90 10.24
N GLY A 204 17.76 17.28 11.24
CA GLY A 204 18.89 18.21 11.09
C GLY A 204 18.49 19.67 11.24
N ASP A 205 19.18 20.55 10.52
CA ASP A 205 19.05 22.01 10.54
C ASP A 205 17.82 22.50 9.74
N VAL A 206 16.65 21.90 9.95
CA VAL A 206 15.43 22.13 9.15
C VAL A 206 14.93 23.58 9.15
N SER A 207 15.24 24.38 10.17
CA SER A 207 14.87 25.80 10.23
C SER A 207 15.77 26.70 9.39
N VAL A 208 16.94 26.21 8.98
CA VAL A 208 17.97 26.94 8.25
C VAL A 208 17.73 26.91 6.75
N PHE A 209 16.93 25.96 6.27
CA PHE A 209 16.61 25.76 4.86
C PHE A 209 15.11 25.85 4.61
N ASN A 210 14.74 26.10 3.35
CA ASN A 210 13.40 25.87 2.84
C ASN A 210 13.47 24.76 1.79
N LEU A 211 12.39 24.00 1.64
CA LEU A 211 12.24 22.95 0.63
C LEU A 211 10.89 23.13 -0.05
N ASP A 212 10.89 23.24 -1.38
CA ASP A 212 9.66 23.16 -2.16
C ASP A 212 9.21 21.70 -2.22
N SER A 213 8.02 21.42 -1.69
CA SER A 213 7.51 20.06 -1.52
C SER A 213 7.20 19.35 -2.85
N THR A 214 7.19 20.07 -3.98
CA THR A 214 6.84 19.54 -5.30
C THR A 214 8.01 19.51 -6.27
N THR A 215 8.82 20.57 -6.28
CA THR A 215 9.97 20.70 -7.19
C THR A 215 11.26 20.16 -6.59
N GLY A 216 11.29 19.91 -5.28
CA GLY A 216 12.48 19.44 -4.58
C GLY A 216 13.58 20.50 -4.45
N ARG A 217 13.31 21.76 -4.82
CA ARG A 217 14.27 22.86 -4.69
C ARG A 217 14.52 23.19 -3.22
N ILE A 218 15.79 23.18 -2.82
CA ILE A 218 16.23 23.53 -1.47
C ILE A 218 16.83 24.94 -1.54
N THR A 219 16.48 25.81 -0.59
CA THR A 219 17.02 27.18 -0.51
C THR A 219 17.39 27.54 0.92
N THR A 220 18.21 28.59 1.10
CA THR A 220 18.61 29.06 2.43
C THR A 220 17.52 29.93 3.06
N ASN A 221 17.27 29.75 4.36
CA ASN A 221 16.29 30.50 5.15
C ASN A 221 16.94 31.35 6.27
N THR A 222 18.26 31.37 6.36
CA THR A 222 18.98 32.06 7.44
C THR A 222 20.29 32.65 6.94
N ASN A 223 20.74 33.73 7.60
CA ASN A 223 22.06 34.31 7.38
C ASN A 223 23.14 33.55 8.15
N PHE A 224 24.15 33.05 7.44
CA PHE A 224 25.19 32.20 8.01
C PHE A 224 26.31 32.96 8.75
N ASN A 225 26.38 34.28 8.65
CA ASN A 225 27.45 35.12 9.25
C ASN A 225 27.41 35.21 10.79
N THR A 226 26.40 34.63 11.45
CA THR A 226 26.02 35.06 12.81
C THR A 226 26.43 34.12 13.94
N ASN A 227 26.78 32.86 13.67
CA ASN A 227 26.89 31.83 14.71
C ASN A 227 28.21 31.03 14.74
N GLY A 228 29.13 31.28 13.80
CA GLY A 228 30.41 30.57 13.69
C GLY A 228 30.32 29.07 13.36
N LYS A 229 29.12 28.51 13.13
CA LYS A 229 28.94 27.08 12.80
C LYS A 229 29.47 26.81 11.39
N ALA A 230 30.41 25.88 11.24
CA ALA A 230 31.10 25.64 9.95
C ALA A 230 30.36 24.70 8.98
N LYS A 231 29.38 23.94 9.46
CA LYS A 231 28.63 22.96 8.65
C LYS A 231 27.19 22.87 9.10
N TYR A 232 26.30 22.61 8.16
CA TYR A 232 24.88 22.33 8.39
C TYR A 232 24.51 21.05 7.67
N SER A 233 23.57 20.29 8.22
CA SER A 233 23.02 19.14 7.50
C SER A 233 21.51 19.06 7.65
N VAL A 234 20.83 18.57 6.62
CA VAL A 234 19.39 18.36 6.63
C VAL A 234 19.04 17.06 5.91
N THR A 235 18.18 16.25 6.53
CA THR A 235 17.67 15.03 5.91
C THR A 235 16.38 15.36 5.18
N VAL A 236 16.38 15.13 3.87
CA VAL A 236 15.21 15.23 2.99
C VAL A 236 14.61 13.84 2.83
N MET A 237 13.28 13.80 2.85
CA MET A 237 12.48 12.60 2.62
C MET A 237 11.63 12.80 1.38
N ALA A 238 11.72 11.88 0.42
CA ALA A 238 10.75 11.72 -0.65
C ALA A 238 9.69 10.71 -0.21
N PHE A 239 8.44 10.95 -0.56
CA PHE A 239 7.33 10.03 -0.32
C PHE A 239 6.34 10.07 -1.47
N ASP A 240 5.80 8.91 -1.80
CA ASP A 240 4.71 8.75 -2.74
C ASP A 240 3.35 9.15 -2.12
N ASN A 241 2.26 9.02 -2.88
CA ASN A 241 0.89 9.15 -2.37
C ASN A 241 0.18 7.80 -2.22
N GLY A 242 0.93 6.70 -2.20
CA GLY A 242 0.38 5.37 -1.94
C GLY A 242 -0.18 5.23 -0.53
N ILE A 243 -1.01 4.19 -0.32
CA ILE A 243 -1.55 3.83 1.00
C ILE A 243 -1.23 2.35 1.26
N PRO A 244 -0.28 2.03 2.17
CA PRO A 244 0.58 2.96 2.92
C PRO A 244 1.56 3.70 2.00
N SER A 245 1.97 4.90 2.42
CA SER A 245 2.97 5.66 1.67
C SER A 245 4.36 5.09 1.93
N LEU A 246 5.13 4.88 0.87
CA LEU A 246 6.52 4.46 0.94
C LEU A 246 7.45 5.66 0.76
N THR A 247 8.65 5.55 1.32
CA THR A 247 9.53 6.71 1.51
C THR A 247 10.99 6.34 1.34
N ASP A 248 11.79 7.31 0.88
CA ASP A 248 13.25 7.26 0.90
C ASP A 248 13.83 8.57 1.43
N THR A 249 15.02 8.49 2.03
CA THR A 249 15.65 9.61 2.74
C THR A 249 17.10 9.78 2.32
N SER A 250 17.54 11.02 2.18
CA SER A 250 18.92 11.37 1.87
C SER A 250 19.33 12.65 2.58
N GLU A 251 20.62 12.80 2.89
CA GLU A 251 21.16 13.94 3.64
C GLU A 251 21.88 14.93 2.71
N VAL A 252 21.58 16.22 2.88
CA VAL A 252 22.33 17.33 2.30
C VAL A 252 23.31 17.86 3.33
N ASN A 253 24.58 17.98 2.95
CA ASN A 253 25.63 18.57 3.77
C ASN A 253 26.05 19.92 3.16
N VAL A 254 25.87 21.00 3.92
CA VAL A 254 26.26 22.36 3.53
C VAL A 254 27.46 22.78 4.37
N LEU A 255 28.59 22.95 3.72
CA LEU A 255 29.85 23.38 4.31
C LEU A 255 30.04 24.88 4.03
N LEU A 256 30.41 25.64 5.04
CA LEU A 256 30.62 27.07 4.92
C LEU A 256 32.10 27.42 4.75
N SER A 257 32.42 28.14 3.69
CA SER A 257 33.70 28.83 3.53
C SER A 257 33.66 30.14 4.32
N ARG A 258 34.34 30.15 5.46
CA ARG A 258 34.46 31.31 6.35
C ARG A 258 35.63 32.20 5.91
N ASN A 259 35.42 33.52 5.95
CA ASN A 259 36.40 34.54 5.61
C ASN A 259 36.60 35.47 6.82
N PHE A 260 37.25 34.95 7.86
CA PHE A 260 37.38 35.65 9.14
C PHE A 260 38.47 36.72 9.13
N PHE A 261 39.42 36.62 8.20
CA PHE A 261 40.59 37.48 8.16
C PHE A 261 40.62 38.31 6.87
N SER A 262 41.26 39.46 6.94
CA SER A 262 41.55 40.27 5.76
C SER A 262 42.99 40.02 5.33
N PRO A 263 43.32 40.12 4.03
CA PRO A 263 44.69 40.03 3.57
C PRO A 263 45.56 41.12 4.21
N VAL A 264 46.78 40.76 4.60
CA VAL A 264 47.77 41.67 5.21
C VAL A 264 49.05 41.69 4.38
N PHE A 265 49.52 42.89 4.04
CA PHE A 265 50.83 43.08 3.40
C PHE A 265 51.97 42.81 4.37
N GLU A 266 52.96 42.05 3.92
CA GLU A 266 54.20 41.82 4.66
C GLU A 266 55.41 42.05 3.72
N PRO A 267 56.17 43.16 3.90
CA PRO A 267 56.02 44.23 4.90
C PRO A 267 54.88 45.24 4.62
N VAL A 268 54.44 45.96 5.66
CA VAL A 268 53.35 46.96 5.58
C VAL A 268 53.73 48.19 4.73
N ARG A 269 55.02 48.42 4.47
CA ARG A 269 55.51 49.54 3.65
C ARG A 269 56.62 49.06 2.72
N TYR A 270 56.56 49.52 1.47
CA TYR A 270 57.59 49.31 0.45
C TYR A 270 58.13 50.68 0.00
N THR A 271 59.45 50.83 -0.07
CA THR A 271 60.12 52.06 -0.51
C THR A 271 61.17 51.77 -1.58
N PRO A 272 60.77 51.26 -2.76
CA PRO A 272 61.72 50.99 -3.84
C PRO A 272 62.22 52.30 -4.46
N THR A 273 63.46 52.29 -4.93
CA THR A 273 64.05 53.39 -5.70
C THR A 273 64.20 52.96 -7.16
N ILE A 274 63.92 53.85 -8.11
CA ILE A 274 64.09 53.61 -9.55
C ILE A 274 64.86 54.77 -10.18
N SER A 275 65.73 54.46 -11.16
CA SER A 275 66.46 55.47 -11.92
C SER A 275 65.59 56.09 -13.02
N GLU A 276 65.75 57.39 -13.28
CA GLU A 276 64.98 58.12 -14.30
C GLU A 276 65.20 57.61 -15.73
N ILE A 277 66.32 56.92 -15.99
CA ILE A 277 66.65 56.34 -17.30
C ILE A 277 66.13 54.91 -17.50
N THR A 278 65.36 54.39 -16.53
CA THR A 278 64.86 53.01 -16.57
C THR A 278 63.83 52.83 -17.69
N GLN A 279 64.00 51.79 -18.52
CA GLN A 279 63.09 51.51 -19.63
C GLN A 279 61.74 50.98 -19.16
N VAL A 280 60.70 51.20 -19.96
CA VAL A 280 59.33 50.71 -19.71
C VAL A 280 59.32 49.17 -19.61
N GLY A 281 58.55 48.65 -18.66
CA GLY A 281 58.40 47.21 -18.43
C GLY A 281 59.40 46.60 -17.44
N ASN A 282 60.34 47.41 -16.91
CA ASN A 282 61.18 46.95 -15.80
C ASN A 282 60.36 46.76 -14.52
N VAL A 283 60.59 45.63 -13.85
CA VAL A 283 59.97 45.33 -12.55
C VAL A 283 60.66 46.18 -11.48
N ILE A 284 59.87 47.01 -10.79
CA ILE A 284 60.36 47.89 -9.71
C ILE A 284 60.44 47.13 -8.40
N GLU A 285 59.35 46.46 -8.03
CA GLU A 285 59.16 45.79 -6.74
C GLU A 285 58.07 44.72 -6.90
N ARG A 286 58.10 43.68 -6.06
CA ARG A 286 57.01 42.70 -5.97
C ARG A 286 56.43 42.74 -4.56
N VAL A 287 55.26 43.37 -4.43
CA VAL A 287 54.51 43.39 -3.17
C VAL A 287 53.90 42.01 -2.90
N ASN A 288 53.80 41.65 -1.62
CA ASN A 288 53.25 40.38 -1.18
C ASN A 288 52.28 40.61 0.00
N ALA A 289 51.09 40.08 -0.13
CA ALA A 289 50.11 39.99 0.94
C ALA A 289 49.83 38.52 1.24
N THR A 290 49.47 38.24 2.49
CA THR A 290 49.06 36.92 2.96
C THR A 290 47.69 37.01 3.61
N ASP A 291 46.89 35.96 3.46
CA ASP A 291 45.61 35.81 4.13
C ASP A 291 45.69 34.62 5.08
N ARG A 292 45.08 34.75 6.27
CA ARG A 292 45.14 33.75 7.34
C ARG A 292 43.96 32.78 7.33
N ASP A 293 42.97 32.97 6.45
CA ASP A 293 41.89 32.01 6.28
C ASP A 293 42.40 30.67 5.73
N THR A 294 41.64 29.58 5.94
CA THR A 294 42.05 28.22 5.56
C THR A 294 41.40 27.70 4.29
N THR A 295 40.36 28.38 3.81
CA THR A 295 39.56 27.98 2.65
C THR A 295 40.12 28.60 1.37
N VAL A 296 40.55 27.77 0.42
CA VAL A 296 41.27 28.22 -0.80
C VAL A 296 40.53 29.31 -1.58
N SER A 297 39.20 29.24 -1.65
CA SER A 297 38.37 30.21 -2.36
C SER A 297 38.39 31.61 -1.75
N VAL A 298 38.75 31.75 -0.47
CA VAL A 298 38.81 33.04 0.24
C VAL A 298 40.24 33.51 0.51
N THR A 299 41.25 32.63 0.40
CA THR A 299 42.68 32.99 0.55
C THR A 299 43.33 33.52 -0.73
N THR A 300 42.63 33.53 -1.86
CA THR A 300 43.18 33.98 -3.14
C THR A 300 43.20 35.51 -3.19
N ILE A 301 44.39 36.10 -3.30
CA ILE A 301 44.60 37.55 -3.27
C ILE A 301 44.81 38.10 -4.68
N HIS A 302 44.07 39.14 -5.04
CA HIS A 302 44.26 39.92 -6.25
C HIS A 302 44.78 41.32 -5.91
N TYR A 303 45.78 41.80 -6.65
CA TYR A 303 46.40 43.10 -6.44
C TYR A 303 45.93 44.10 -7.49
N GLU A 304 45.52 45.29 -7.07
CA GLU A 304 45.14 46.40 -7.93
C GLU A 304 45.77 47.70 -7.42
N LYS A 305 46.14 48.62 -8.33
CA LYS A 305 46.58 49.97 -7.95
C LYS A 305 45.37 50.88 -7.78
N THR A 306 45.28 51.59 -6.66
CA THR A 306 44.26 52.64 -6.44
C THR A 306 44.92 54.02 -6.41
N MET A 307 44.20 55.04 -6.88
CA MET A 307 44.51 56.50 -6.88
C MET A 307 45.99 56.90 -6.71
N ILE A 308 46.57 57.48 -7.77
CA ILE A 308 47.87 58.16 -7.70
C ILE A 308 47.65 59.53 -7.06
N GLN A 309 47.97 59.69 -5.77
CA GLN A 309 48.22 61.02 -5.23
C GLN A 309 49.63 61.43 -5.64
N ASN A 310 49.73 62.26 -6.68
CA ASN A 310 50.93 63.06 -6.88
C ASN A 310 50.95 64.08 -5.73
N ILE A 311 51.81 63.83 -4.75
CA ILE A 311 52.18 64.87 -3.79
C ILE A 311 53.29 65.65 -4.49
N ASP A 312 52.92 66.78 -5.09
CA ASP A 312 53.88 67.82 -5.51
C ASP A 312 54.54 68.46 -4.27
#